data_AF-A0A5S4ZVQ1-F1
#
_entry.id   AF-A0A5S4ZVQ1-F1
#
_cell.length_a   1.000
_cell.length_b   1.000
_cell.length_c   1.000
_cell.angle_alpha   90.00
_cell.angle_beta   90.00
_cell.angle_gamma   90.00
#
_symmetry.space_group_name_H-M   'P 1'
#
loop_
_entity.id
_entity.type
_entity.pdbx_description
1 polymer ?
#
loop_
_entity_poly.entity_id
_entity_poly.type
_entity_poly.pdbx_seq_one_letter_code
_entity_poly.pdbx_strand_id
1 'polypeptide(L)'
;MPIQYFYSEPDNVLCVKIKVPVVLAEEEVQVIVDNIATLPELAQKIDHIDARLDDFEARPVFIHENGDRWISVIEEEGWDRFGWHWTHHRQPVVKKVLVSGTLHKQIFYVDKNDHVKHVGEDIPFADDVTLDVGQPVVNENDVFVQLHHKKIDMRWDLRRGSRLHQTGVMIFQIKVVEERQIFVQVCPQLDRKCVRGVNLLKDGSFEAWGTNTTPVFWGASNVLRYNNGALMGNIPNEAASLFQTVNRGGANNNNIVPTGEYRLCFDASEIPGFREVLGGTASFNLTAELLFYDMFGNLVTGETRTWNAGNIADESFTNLCLNAVAPEEAREALVRFTFEPNALNTSAVVIDNVKLECMRVQNRFFEQFTQG
;
A
#
# COMPACT_ATOMS: atom_id res chain seq x y z
N MET A 1 -15.95 -25.57 13.24
CA MET A 1 -17.12 -24.68 13.35
C MET A 1 -16.61 -23.26 13.21
N PRO A 2 -16.93 -22.51 12.15
CA PRO A 2 -16.50 -21.12 12.03
C PRO A 2 -17.27 -20.30 13.06
N ILE A 3 -16.54 -19.65 13.97
CA ILE A 3 -17.11 -18.74 14.97
C ILE A 3 -17.51 -17.46 14.22
N GLN A 4 -18.82 -17.23 14.08
CA GLN A 4 -19.35 -15.93 13.64
C GLN A 4 -19.31 -14.96 14.81
N TYR A 5 -18.46 -13.93 14.70
CA TYR A 5 -18.53 -12.78 15.59
C TYR A 5 -19.61 -11.83 15.06
N PHE A 6 -20.70 -11.66 15.81
CA PHE A 6 -21.66 -10.59 15.55
C PHE A 6 -21.07 -9.30 16.09
N TYR A 7 -20.55 -8.47 15.19
CA TYR A 7 -20.10 -7.13 15.51
C TYR A 7 -21.30 -6.19 15.42
N SER A 8 -21.86 -5.79 16.56
CA SER A 8 -22.93 -4.79 16.65
C SER A 8 -22.32 -3.45 17.06
N GLU A 9 -21.66 -2.76 16.13
CA GLU A 9 -21.29 -1.35 16.32
C GLU A 9 -21.96 -0.49 15.24
N PRO A 10 -22.51 0.69 15.58
CA PRO A 10 -22.94 1.68 14.62
C PRO A 10 -21.73 2.53 14.15
N ASP A 11 -20.58 1.89 13.91
CA ASP A 11 -19.39 2.56 13.38
C ASP A 11 -19.37 2.45 11.86
N ASN A 12 -18.96 3.53 11.19
CA ASN A 12 -18.82 3.58 9.73
C ASN A 12 -17.83 2.52 9.27
N VAL A 13 -18.33 1.38 8.80
CA VAL A 13 -17.51 0.30 8.26
C VAL A 13 -16.82 0.79 7.00
N LEU A 14 -15.49 0.84 7.01
CA LEU A 14 -14.72 1.08 5.79
C LEU A 14 -14.70 -0.21 4.98
N CYS A 15 -15.54 -0.26 3.94
CA CYS A 15 -15.49 -1.32 2.95
C CYS A 15 -14.50 -0.95 1.85
N VAL A 16 -13.54 -1.84 1.57
CA VAL A 16 -12.60 -1.68 0.46
C VAL A 16 -12.93 -2.73 -0.60
N LYS A 17 -12.99 -2.28 -1.86
CA LYS A 17 -13.14 -3.18 -3.00
C LYS A 17 -11.76 -3.71 -3.39
N ILE A 18 -11.57 -5.02 -3.29
CA ILE A 18 -10.31 -5.68 -3.66
C ILE A 18 -10.53 -6.64 -4.84
N LYS A 19 -9.46 -6.88 -5.58
CA LYS A 19 -9.41 -7.86 -6.67
C LYS A 19 -8.66 -9.10 -6.17
N VAL A 20 -9.29 -10.27 -6.21
CA VAL A 20 -8.73 -11.53 -5.70
C VAL A 20 -8.72 -12.60 -6.79
N PRO A 21 -7.62 -13.34 -6.96
CA PRO A 21 -7.58 -14.49 -7.84
C PRO A 21 -8.27 -15.70 -7.16
N VAL A 22 -9.31 -16.24 -7.78
CA VAL A 22 -9.98 -17.46 -7.33
C VAL A 22 -9.56 -18.61 -8.24
N VAL A 23 -8.98 -19.67 -7.67
CA VAL A 23 -8.61 -20.87 -8.42
C VAL A 23 -9.85 -21.70 -8.70
N LEU A 24 -10.17 -21.92 -9.97
CA LEU A 24 -11.29 -22.74 -10.42
C LEU A 24 -10.88 -24.21 -10.54
N ALA A 25 -9.71 -24.47 -11.13
CA ALA A 25 -9.19 -25.82 -11.33
C ALA A 25 -7.66 -25.82 -11.29
N GLU A 26 -7.08 -26.94 -10.85
CA GLU A 26 -5.64 -27.16 -10.78
C GLU A 26 -5.34 -28.59 -11.23
N GLU A 27 -4.55 -28.74 -12.30
CA GLU A 27 -4.26 -30.02 -12.95
C GLU A 27 -2.78 -30.15 -13.28
N GLU A 28 -2.20 -31.34 -13.16
CA GLU A 28 -0.88 -31.66 -13.69
C GLU A 28 -1.01 -32.31 -15.07
N VAL A 29 -0.31 -31.75 -16.06
CA VAL A 29 -0.47 -32.13 -17.46
C VAL A 29 0.86 -32.61 -18.01
N GLN A 30 0.79 -33.69 -18.79
CA GLN A 30 1.92 -34.25 -19.51
C GLN A 30 1.65 -34.22 -21.02
N VAL A 31 2.45 -33.46 -21.77
CA VAL A 31 2.41 -33.42 -23.24
C VAL A 31 3.62 -34.19 -23.77
N ILE A 32 3.35 -35.17 -24.65
CA ILE A 32 4.37 -36.02 -25.26
C ILE A 32 4.51 -35.66 -26.73
N VAL A 33 5.74 -35.35 -27.14
CA VAL A 33 6.09 -35.04 -28.52
C VAL A 33 7.12 -36.04 -29.02
N ASP A 34 6.68 -36.90 -29.94
CA ASP A 34 7.55 -37.84 -30.63
C ASP A 34 8.05 -37.26 -31.95
N ASN A 35 9.34 -37.43 -32.23
CA ASN A 35 9.95 -36.96 -33.47
C ASN A 35 11.06 -37.87 -33.98
N ILE A 36 11.24 -37.89 -35.30
CA ILE A 36 12.36 -38.57 -35.97
C ILE A 36 13.15 -37.53 -36.75
N ALA A 37 14.32 -37.15 -36.21
CA ALA A 37 15.23 -36.24 -36.88
C ALA A 37 16.22 -37.00 -37.77
N THR A 38 16.51 -36.44 -38.94
CA THR A 38 17.62 -36.90 -39.78
C THR A 38 18.80 -35.95 -39.62
N LEU A 39 19.91 -36.45 -39.07
CA LEU A 39 21.11 -35.65 -38.88
C LEU A 39 21.75 -35.31 -40.23
N PRO A 40 22.33 -34.10 -40.40
CA PRO A 40 22.97 -33.68 -41.65
C PRO A 40 24.14 -34.58 -42.06
N GLU A 41 24.79 -35.20 -41.07
CA GLU A 41 25.95 -36.05 -41.23
C GLU A 41 25.80 -37.31 -40.37
N LEU A 42 26.68 -38.30 -40.59
CA LEU A 42 26.68 -39.52 -39.79
C LEU A 42 27.30 -39.26 -38.42
N ALA A 43 26.51 -39.45 -37.38
CA ALA A 43 26.89 -39.45 -35.98
C ALA A 43 27.32 -40.84 -35.50
N GLN A 44 28.35 -40.87 -34.66
CA GLN A 44 28.74 -42.04 -33.88
C GLN A 44 27.87 -42.19 -32.62
N LYS A 45 27.59 -41.08 -31.94
CA LYS A 45 26.76 -41.03 -30.74
C LYS A 45 26.09 -39.65 -30.59
N ILE A 46 25.00 -39.63 -29.84
CA ILE A 46 24.43 -38.39 -29.31
C ILE A 46 25.06 -38.15 -27.95
N ASP A 47 25.49 -36.91 -27.70
CA ASP A 47 26.05 -36.52 -26.42
C ASP A 47 24.93 -36.13 -25.45
N HIS A 48 24.17 -35.09 -25.80
CA HIS A 48 22.98 -34.65 -25.09
C HIS A 48 22.05 -33.86 -26.02
N ILE A 49 20.82 -33.64 -25.57
CA ILE A 49 19.85 -32.77 -26.24
C ILE A 49 19.42 -31.71 -25.24
N ASP A 50 19.68 -30.45 -25.55
CA ASP A 50 19.15 -29.33 -24.79
C ASP A 50 17.79 -28.96 -25.37
N ALA A 51 16.79 -28.80 -24.50
CA ALA A 51 15.44 -28.46 -24.91
C ALA A 51 14.90 -27.29 -24.08
N ARG A 52 14.13 -26.42 -24.73
CA ARG A 52 13.40 -25.32 -24.11
C ARG A 52 12.03 -25.14 -24.76
N LEU A 53 11.13 -24.51 -24.04
CA LEU A 53 9.80 -24.15 -24.51
C LEU A 53 9.79 -22.70 -24.99
N ASP A 54 9.44 -22.52 -26.26
CA ASP A 54 9.27 -21.22 -26.91
C ASP A 54 7.80 -21.00 -27.26
N ASP A 55 7.37 -19.74 -27.30
CA ASP A 55 5.99 -19.33 -27.65
C ASP A 55 4.91 -20.13 -26.91
N PHE A 56 5.21 -20.50 -25.66
CA PHE A 56 4.37 -21.38 -24.86
C PHE A 56 3.23 -20.59 -24.20
N GLU A 57 2.00 -20.87 -24.61
CA GLU A 57 0.79 -20.26 -24.10
C GLU A 57 -0.27 -21.31 -23.71
N ALA A 58 -1.14 -20.91 -22.78
CA ALA A 58 -2.31 -21.70 -22.41
C ALA A 58 -3.53 -20.79 -22.34
N ARG A 59 -4.64 -21.23 -22.92
CA ARG A 59 -5.88 -20.46 -22.99
C ARG A 59 -7.08 -21.30 -22.57
N PRO A 60 -7.98 -20.76 -21.74
CA PRO A 60 -9.20 -21.46 -21.36
C PRO A 60 -10.13 -21.57 -22.56
N VAL A 61 -10.87 -22.67 -22.61
CA VAL A 61 -11.93 -22.91 -23.60
C VAL A 61 -13.25 -22.97 -22.85
N PHE A 62 -14.12 -22.00 -23.19
CA PHE A 62 -15.45 -21.89 -22.62
C PHE A 62 -16.48 -22.58 -23.50
N ILE A 63 -17.44 -23.22 -22.85
CA ILE A 63 -18.69 -23.63 -23.46
C ILE A 63 -19.84 -22.98 -22.72
N HIS A 64 -20.95 -22.78 -23.40
CA HIS A 64 -22.13 -22.14 -22.83
C HIS A 64 -23.19 -23.21 -22.51
N GLU A 65 -23.45 -23.45 -21.23
CA GLU A 65 -24.43 -24.44 -20.75
C GLU A 65 -25.62 -23.76 -20.05
N ASN A 66 -26.73 -24.49 -19.90
CA ASN A 66 -27.89 -23.98 -19.16
C ASN A 66 -27.55 -23.83 -17.68
N GLY A 67 -27.85 -22.66 -17.10
CA GLY A 67 -27.58 -22.35 -15.69
C GLY A 67 -28.23 -23.31 -14.70
N ASP A 68 -29.39 -23.88 -15.05
CA ASP A 68 -30.12 -24.85 -14.22
C ASP A 68 -29.29 -26.09 -13.83
N ARG A 69 -28.32 -26.47 -14.67
CA ARG A 69 -27.43 -27.61 -14.40
C ARG A 69 -26.46 -27.34 -13.24
N TRP A 70 -26.19 -26.07 -12.95
CA TRP A 70 -25.14 -25.65 -12.01
C TRP A 70 -25.69 -25.20 -10.66
N ILE A 71 -27.03 -25.17 -10.47
CA ILE A 71 -27.73 -24.65 -9.27
C ILE A 71 -27.05 -25.12 -7.98
N SER A 72 -26.79 -26.43 -7.85
CA SER A 72 -26.19 -26.99 -6.64
C SER A 72 -24.80 -26.42 -6.35
N VAL A 73 -23.95 -26.26 -7.37
CA VAL A 73 -22.58 -25.71 -7.22
C VAL A 73 -22.65 -24.24 -6.81
N ILE A 74 -23.55 -23.47 -7.43
CA ILE A 74 -23.71 -22.03 -7.17
C ILE A 74 -24.21 -21.78 -5.74
N GLU A 75 -25.20 -22.55 -5.28
CA GLU A 75 -25.77 -22.42 -3.95
C GLU A 75 -24.77 -22.88 -2.87
N GLU A 76 -24.09 -24.00 -3.08
CA GLU A 76 -23.08 -24.52 -2.13
C GLU A 76 -21.87 -23.59 -2.01
N GLU A 77 -21.40 -23.03 -3.12
CA GLU A 77 -20.20 -22.18 -3.14
C GLU A 77 -20.51 -20.67 -3.07
N GLY A 78 -21.79 -20.29 -3.02
CA GLY A 78 -22.25 -18.91 -2.79
C GLY A 78 -21.96 -17.94 -3.95
N TRP A 79 -22.05 -18.41 -5.19
CA TRP A 79 -21.66 -17.65 -6.40
C TRP A 79 -22.55 -16.43 -6.66
N ASP A 80 -23.78 -16.42 -6.13
CA ASP A 80 -24.70 -15.26 -6.22
C ASP A 80 -24.07 -13.98 -5.66
N ARG A 81 -23.18 -14.10 -4.66
CA ARG A 81 -22.49 -12.96 -4.04
C ARG A 81 -21.48 -12.29 -4.97
N PHE A 82 -21.11 -12.97 -6.05
CA PHE A 82 -20.19 -12.49 -7.07
C PHE A 82 -20.91 -12.06 -8.35
N GLY A 83 -22.25 -11.91 -8.30
CA GLY A 83 -23.06 -11.47 -9.43
C GLY A 83 -23.47 -12.59 -10.40
N TRP A 84 -23.23 -13.85 -10.02
CA TRP A 84 -23.69 -14.99 -10.81
C TRP A 84 -25.18 -15.22 -10.57
N HIS A 85 -25.98 -15.39 -11.63
CA HIS A 85 -27.42 -15.62 -11.50
C HIS A 85 -27.90 -16.67 -12.52
N TRP A 86 -28.45 -17.78 -12.01
CA TRP A 86 -28.91 -18.93 -12.82
C TRP A 86 -30.04 -18.59 -13.81
N THR A 87 -30.75 -17.47 -13.63
CA THR A 87 -31.84 -17.01 -14.51
C THR A 87 -31.38 -16.58 -15.90
N HIS A 88 -30.07 -16.43 -16.15
CA HIS A 88 -29.53 -16.21 -17.50
C HIS A 88 -29.33 -17.57 -18.19
N HIS A 89 -30.08 -17.80 -19.27
CA HIS A 89 -30.25 -19.12 -19.89
C HIS A 89 -28.97 -19.80 -20.41
N ARG A 90 -27.84 -19.10 -20.52
CA ARG A 90 -26.56 -19.68 -20.94
C ARG A 90 -25.41 -19.07 -20.16
N GLN A 91 -24.67 -19.94 -19.48
CA GLN A 91 -23.58 -19.58 -18.59
C GLN A 91 -22.26 -20.11 -19.13
N PRO A 92 -21.17 -19.32 -19.08
CA PRO A 92 -19.86 -19.77 -19.50
C PRO A 92 -19.32 -20.78 -18.49
N VAL A 93 -18.85 -21.90 -19.00
CA VAL A 93 -18.24 -22.98 -18.22
C VAL A 93 -16.89 -23.28 -18.85
N VAL A 94 -15.83 -23.18 -18.05
CA VAL A 94 -14.51 -23.63 -18.46
C VAL A 94 -14.42 -25.14 -18.28
N LYS A 95 -14.10 -25.86 -19.35
CA LYS A 95 -13.95 -27.33 -19.33
C LYS A 95 -12.62 -27.82 -19.86
N LYS A 96 -12.01 -27.03 -20.72
CA LYS A 96 -10.74 -27.38 -21.34
C LYS A 96 -9.79 -26.21 -21.32
N VAL A 97 -8.51 -26.51 -21.34
CA VAL A 97 -7.44 -25.55 -21.56
C VAL A 97 -6.67 -26.01 -22.78
N LEU A 98 -6.60 -25.15 -23.80
CA LEU A 98 -5.72 -25.41 -24.94
C LEU A 98 -4.32 -24.92 -24.57
N VAL A 99 -3.34 -25.79 -24.73
CA VAL A 99 -1.94 -25.48 -24.51
C VAL A 99 -1.20 -25.62 -25.83
N SER A 100 -0.38 -24.65 -26.18
CA SER A 100 0.41 -24.67 -27.41
C SER A 100 1.74 -23.98 -27.26
N GLY A 101 2.70 -24.35 -28.11
CA GLY A 101 4.00 -23.72 -28.18
C GLY A 101 4.93 -24.47 -29.11
N THR A 102 6.22 -24.16 -29.01
CA THR A 102 7.29 -24.77 -29.79
C THR A 102 8.32 -25.39 -28.86
N LEU A 103 8.57 -26.68 -29.03
CA LEU A 103 9.69 -27.36 -28.39
C LEU A 103 10.95 -27.09 -29.23
N HIS A 104 11.73 -26.11 -28.81
CA HIS A 104 13.03 -25.79 -29.41
C HIS A 104 14.08 -26.72 -28.82
N LYS A 105 14.84 -27.39 -29.69
CA LYS A 105 15.86 -28.37 -29.30
C LYS A 105 17.18 -28.08 -29.98
N GLN A 106 18.26 -28.34 -29.26
CA GLN A 106 19.61 -28.37 -29.79
C GLN A 106 20.21 -29.76 -29.53
N ILE A 107 20.51 -30.47 -30.61
CA ILE A 107 21.02 -31.84 -30.56
C ILE A 107 22.53 -31.78 -30.71
N PHE A 108 23.27 -32.18 -29.67
CA PHE A 108 24.73 -32.28 -29.71
C PHE A 108 25.16 -33.72 -30.00
N TYR A 109 26.02 -33.90 -31.00
CA TYR A 109 26.45 -35.23 -31.44
C TYR A 109 27.92 -35.25 -31.87
N VAL A 110 28.51 -36.44 -31.88
CA VAL A 110 29.89 -36.67 -32.34
C VAL A 110 29.85 -37.27 -33.74
N ASP A 111 30.50 -36.62 -34.71
CA ASP A 111 30.59 -37.10 -36.09
C ASP A 111 31.59 -38.27 -36.24
N LYS A 112 31.74 -38.80 -37.46
CA LYS A 112 32.70 -39.88 -37.77
C LYS A 112 34.18 -39.51 -37.61
N ASN A 113 34.51 -38.22 -37.48
CA ASN A 113 35.86 -37.70 -37.35
C ASN A 113 36.15 -37.25 -35.90
N ASP A 114 35.32 -37.66 -34.94
CA ASP A 114 35.41 -37.29 -33.53
C ASP A 114 35.23 -35.79 -33.25
N HIS A 115 34.57 -35.05 -34.14
CA HIS A 115 34.20 -33.66 -33.89
C HIS A 115 32.83 -33.56 -33.23
N VAL A 116 32.71 -32.66 -32.26
CA VAL A 116 31.43 -32.26 -31.68
C VAL A 116 30.72 -31.32 -32.65
N LYS A 117 29.48 -31.66 -32.98
CA LYS A 117 28.58 -30.89 -33.85
C LYS A 117 27.26 -30.66 -33.14
N HIS A 118 26.48 -29.71 -33.65
CA HIS A 118 25.13 -29.47 -33.17
C HIS A 118 24.18 -29.18 -34.32
N VAL A 119 22.91 -29.53 -34.14
CA VAL A 119 21.82 -29.17 -35.04
C VAL A 119 20.59 -28.76 -34.24
N GLY A 120 19.94 -27.67 -34.66
CA GLY A 120 18.74 -27.15 -34.04
C GLY A 120 17.48 -27.67 -34.72
N GLU A 121 16.42 -27.82 -33.95
CA GLU A 121 15.11 -28.25 -34.44
C GLU A 121 13.99 -27.62 -33.61
N ASP A 122 12.96 -27.14 -34.30
CA ASP A 122 11.75 -26.56 -33.70
C ASP A 122 10.55 -27.46 -33.98
N ILE A 123 9.86 -27.89 -32.93
CA ILE A 123 8.66 -28.74 -33.05
C ILE A 123 7.46 -28.03 -32.44
N PRO A 124 6.52 -27.52 -33.27
CA PRO A 124 5.27 -26.98 -32.75
C PRO A 124 4.42 -28.10 -32.16
N PHE A 125 3.77 -27.83 -31.04
CA PHE A 125 2.78 -28.71 -30.44
C PHE A 125 1.55 -27.91 -30.01
N ALA A 126 0.41 -28.60 -29.99
CA ALA A 126 -0.83 -28.11 -29.42
C ALA A 126 -1.58 -29.31 -28.83
N ASP A 127 -2.11 -29.14 -27.63
CA ASP A 127 -2.84 -30.18 -26.91
C ASP A 127 -4.02 -29.57 -26.14
N ASP A 128 -5.10 -30.33 -25.96
CA ASP A 128 -6.26 -29.91 -25.19
C ASP A 128 -6.38 -30.69 -23.88
N VAL A 129 -6.24 -29.97 -22.78
CA VAL A 129 -6.34 -30.51 -21.44
C VAL A 129 -7.79 -30.41 -20.99
N THR A 130 -8.41 -31.56 -20.73
CA THR A 130 -9.75 -31.59 -20.15
C THR A 130 -9.64 -31.50 -18.63
N LEU A 131 -10.35 -30.56 -18.02
CA LEU A 131 -10.43 -30.42 -16.57
C LEU A 131 -11.28 -31.58 -16.00
N ASP A 132 -10.91 -32.12 -14.84
CA ASP A 132 -11.67 -33.19 -14.19
C ASP A 132 -13.13 -32.81 -13.97
N VAL A 133 -13.35 -31.57 -13.56
CA VAL A 133 -14.67 -30.98 -13.35
C VAL A 133 -14.72 -29.64 -14.08
N GLY A 134 -15.71 -29.50 -14.97
CA GLY A 134 -16.01 -28.20 -15.56
C GLY A 134 -16.43 -27.21 -14.48
N GLN A 135 -16.01 -25.96 -14.59
CA GLN A 135 -16.33 -24.95 -13.60
C GLN A 135 -17.11 -23.80 -14.24
N PRO A 136 -18.22 -23.33 -13.64
CA PRO A 136 -18.90 -22.14 -14.12
C PRO A 136 -17.95 -20.94 -13.96
N VAL A 137 -18.25 -19.86 -14.68
CA VAL A 137 -17.45 -18.63 -14.66
C VAL A 137 -18.40 -17.44 -14.57
N VAL A 138 -18.00 -16.38 -13.88
CA VAL A 138 -18.74 -15.12 -13.80
C VAL A 138 -18.49 -14.27 -15.04
N ASN A 139 -17.22 -14.09 -15.41
CA ASN A 139 -16.82 -13.33 -16.60
C ASN A 139 -15.65 -14.00 -17.31
N GLU A 140 -15.85 -14.45 -18.55
CA GLU A 140 -14.80 -15.09 -19.37
C GLU A 140 -13.55 -14.21 -19.54
N ASN A 141 -13.72 -12.89 -19.57
CA ASN A 141 -12.60 -11.95 -19.76
C ASN A 141 -11.69 -11.84 -18.53
N ASP A 142 -12.17 -12.26 -17.36
CA ASP A 142 -11.41 -12.24 -16.11
C ASP A 142 -10.76 -13.60 -15.81
N VAL A 143 -10.90 -14.58 -16.71
CA VAL A 143 -10.29 -15.90 -16.57
C VAL A 143 -9.00 -15.99 -17.35
N PHE A 144 -7.96 -16.47 -16.67
CA PHE A 144 -6.66 -16.75 -17.27
C PHE A 144 -6.06 -18.02 -16.69
N VAL A 145 -5.05 -18.54 -17.39
CA VAL A 145 -4.35 -19.76 -16.99
C VAL A 145 -2.97 -19.39 -16.46
N GLN A 146 -2.67 -19.84 -15.25
CA GLN A 146 -1.32 -19.81 -14.69
C GLN A 146 -0.63 -21.15 -14.92
N LEU A 147 0.63 -21.11 -15.32
CA LEU A 147 1.45 -22.27 -15.61
C LEU A 147 2.60 -22.35 -14.60
N HIS A 148 2.66 -23.46 -13.86
CA HIS A 148 3.67 -23.72 -12.84
C HIS A 148 4.45 -25.01 -13.15
N HIS A 149 5.58 -25.19 -12.47
CA HIS A 149 6.38 -26.43 -12.49
C HIS A 149 6.72 -26.98 -13.90
N LYS A 150 7.11 -26.09 -14.82
CA LYS A 150 7.50 -26.49 -16.19
C LYS A 150 8.77 -27.34 -16.15
N LYS A 151 8.66 -28.60 -16.55
CA LYS A 151 9.76 -29.56 -16.66
C LYS A 151 9.76 -30.20 -18.05
N ILE A 152 10.94 -30.41 -18.60
CA ILE A 152 11.13 -31.11 -19.87
C ILE A 152 12.05 -32.31 -19.61
N ASP A 153 11.63 -33.49 -20.05
CA ASP A 153 12.46 -34.70 -20.10
C ASP A 153 12.62 -35.12 -21.56
N MET A 154 13.86 -35.35 -21.99
CA MET A 154 14.18 -35.75 -23.36
C MET A 154 14.74 -37.17 -23.35
N ARG A 155 14.10 -38.04 -24.13
CA ARG A 155 14.58 -39.41 -24.39
C ARG A 155 14.95 -39.55 -25.84
N TRP A 156 16.00 -40.30 -26.14
CA TRP A 156 16.45 -40.49 -27.52
C TRP A 156 17.05 -41.87 -27.78
N ASP A 157 16.96 -42.31 -29.04
CA ASP A 157 17.57 -43.54 -29.54
C ASP A 157 18.13 -43.32 -30.96
N LEU A 158 19.43 -43.54 -31.14
CA LEU A 158 20.13 -43.42 -32.42
C LEU A 158 20.02 -44.76 -33.19
N ARG A 159 18.93 -44.94 -33.93
CA ARG A 159 18.63 -46.20 -34.64
C ARG A 159 19.60 -46.49 -35.79
N ARG A 160 20.07 -45.44 -36.46
CA ARG A 160 21.09 -45.47 -37.52
C ARG A 160 21.98 -44.25 -37.34
N GLY A 161 23.20 -44.29 -37.89
CA GLY A 161 24.15 -43.18 -37.77
C GLY A 161 23.62 -41.79 -38.17
N SER A 162 22.49 -41.68 -38.87
CA SER A 162 21.84 -40.38 -39.14
C SER A 162 20.36 -40.30 -38.74
N ARG A 163 19.74 -41.35 -38.17
CA ARG A 163 18.31 -41.33 -37.81
C ARG A 163 18.14 -41.42 -36.29
N LEU A 164 17.69 -40.31 -35.71
CA LEU A 164 17.54 -40.14 -34.27
C LEU A 164 16.05 -40.10 -33.92
N HIS A 165 15.59 -41.09 -33.16
CA HIS A 165 14.27 -41.09 -32.55
C HIS A 165 14.32 -40.32 -31.23
N GLN A 166 13.36 -39.45 -31.00
CA GLN A 166 13.31 -38.56 -29.84
C GLN A 166 11.90 -38.51 -29.29
N THR A 167 11.79 -38.54 -27.97
CA THR A 167 10.54 -38.35 -27.23
C THR A 167 10.77 -37.25 -26.22
N GLY A 168 10.14 -36.10 -26.44
CA GLY A 168 10.08 -35.02 -25.47
C GLY A 168 8.85 -35.16 -24.60
N VAL A 169 9.04 -35.16 -23.29
CA VAL A 169 7.97 -35.20 -22.30
C VAL A 169 7.98 -33.88 -21.55
N MET A 170 6.94 -33.08 -21.75
CA MET A 170 6.76 -31.80 -21.07
C MET A 170 5.72 -31.97 -19.98
N ILE A 171 6.09 -31.62 -18.75
CA ILE A 171 5.22 -31.69 -17.58
C ILE A 171 5.04 -30.27 -17.06
N PHE A 172 3.80 -29.86 -16.82
CA PHE A 172 3.50 -28.57 -16.23
C PHE A 172 2.19 -28.64 -15.45
N GLN A 173 2.09 -27.80 -14.43
CA GLN A 173 0.87 -27.64 -13.66
C GLN A 173 0.07 -26.46 -14.20
N ILE A 174 -1.18 -26.71 -14.56
CA ILE A 174 -2.14 -25.70 -15.00
C ILE A 174 -2.98 -25.28 -13.81
N LYS A 175 -3.13 -23.98 -13.58
CA LYS A 175 -4.14 -23.41 -12.69
C LYS A 175 -5.04 -22.47 -13.48
N VAL A 176 -6.33 -22.80 -13.55
CA VAL A 176 -7.35 -21.92 -14.13
C VAL A 176 -7.82 -20.97 -13.03
N VAL A 177 -7.67 -19.67 -13.26
CA VAL A 177 -7.93 -18.64 -12.25
C VAL A 177 -8.90 -17.61 -12.81
N GLU A 178 -9.88 -17.22 -12.01
CA GLU A 178 -10.77 -16.10 -12.29
C GLU A 178 -10.49 -14.95 -11.33
N GLU A 179 -10.26 -13.77 -11.88
CA GLU A 179 -10.11 -12.54 -11.11
C GLU A 179 -11.48 -11.99 -10.67
N ARG A 180 -11.76 -12.04 -9.37
CA ARG A 180 -13.04 -11.59 -8.81
C ARG A 180 -12.87 -10.31 -8.00
N GLN A 181 -13.92 -9.48 -7.98
CA GLN A 181 -13.97 -8.29 -7.15
C GLN A 181 -14.86 -8.55 -5.94
N ILE A 182 -14.30 -8.39 -4.74
CA ILE A 182 -15.05 -8.52 -3.48
C ILE A 182 -14.94 -7.27 -2.64
N PHE A 183 -15.99 -7.00 -1.86
CA PHE A 183 -15.94 -6.04 -0.78
C PHE A 183 -15.46 -6.74 0.48
N VAL A 184 -14.37 -6.25 1.06
CA VAL A 184 -13.91 -6.68 2.36
C VAL A 184 -14.11 -5.57 3.37
N GLN A 185 -14.65 -5.93 4.53
CA GLN A 185 -14.57 -5.08 5.70
C GLN A 185 -13.12 -5.11 6.19
N VAL A 186 -12.45 -3.97 6.12
CA VAL A 186 -11.16 -3.83 6.79
C VAL A 186 -11.41 -3.43 8.22
N CYS A 187 -10.90 -4.21 9.18
CA CYS A 187 -10.83 -3.74 10.55
C CYS A 187 -9.95 -2.48 10.56
N PRO A 188 -10.30 -1.43 11.31
CA PRO A 188 -9.34 -0.36 11.57
C PRO A 188 -8.07 -1.04 12.08
N GLN A 189 -6.92 -0.70 11.48
CA GLN A 189 -5.64 -1.22 11.95
C GLN A 189 -5.59 -1.06 13.47
N LEU A 190 -5.06 -2.05 14.19
CA LEU A 190 -4.69 -1.91 15.59
C LEU A 190 -3.76 -0.71 15.69
N ASP A 191 -4.36 0.46 15.92
CA ASP A 191 -3.68 1.73 16.02
C ASP A 191 -2.65 1.53 17.11
N ARG A 192 -1.36 1.62 16.79
CA ARG A 192 -0.35 1.88 17.82
C ARG A 192 -0.63 3.29 18.29
N LYS A 193 -1.58 3.40 19.22
CA LYS A 193 -2.28 4.63 19.60
C LYS A 193 -1.33 5.77 20.02
N CYS A 194 -0.07 5.51 20.35
CA CYS A 194 0.96 6.57 20.39
C CYS A 194 2.30 6.03 19.87
N VAL A 195 2.73 6.50 18.70
CA VAL A 195 4.08 6.20 18.18
C VAL A 195 5.04 7.28 18.70
N ARG A 196 5.84 6.94 19.71
CA ARG A 196 6.86 7.86 20.24
C ARG A 196 7.87 8.24 19.17
N GLY A 197 8.34 9.47 19.20
CA GLY A 197 9.36 9.98 18.28
C GLY A 197 8.81 10.55 16.98
N VAL A 198 7.53 10.30 16.66
CA VAL A 198 6.87 10.79 15.44
C VAL A 198 6.26 12.16 15.70
N ASN A 199 6.62 13.14 14.85
CA ASN A 199 5.95 14.44 14.85
C ASN A 199 4.60 14.32 14.15
N LEU A 200 3.53 14.71 14.82
CA LEU A 200 2.17 14.69 14.28
C LEU A 200 1.89 15.89 13.38
N LEU A 201 2.69 16.95 13.47
CA LEU A 201 2.59 18.14 12.63
C LEU A 201 3.31 17.92 11.30
N LYS A 202 2.76 18.52 10.24
CA LYS A 202 3.42 18.65 8.94
C LYS A 202 4.34 19.86 8.96
N ASP A 203 5.54 19.69 8.40
CA ASP A 203 6.52 20.77 8.23
C ASP A 203 6.72 21.60 9.51
N GLY A 204 7.03 20.93 10.62
CA GLY A 204 7.34 21.58 11.89
C GLY A 204 8.63 22.42 11.86
N SER A 205 9.50 22.18 10.88
CA SER A 205 10.74 22.96 10.63
C SER A 205 10.53 24.14 9.68
N PHE A 206 9.29 24.43 9.26
CA PHE A 206 8.96 25.57 8.39
C PHE A 206 9.83 25.69 7.13
N GLU A 207 10.03 24.61 6.38
CA GLU A 207 10.82 24.65 5.14
C GLU A 207 9.95 24.78 3.89
N ALA A 208 8.65 24.50 3.99
CA ALA A 208 7.71 24.56 2.87
C ALA A 208 6.89 25.87 2.87
N TRP A 209 7.24 26.78 1.96
CA TRP A 209 6.57 28.08 1.79
C TRP A 209 6.05 28.26 0.36
N GLY A 210 4.79 28.72 0.23
CA GLY A 210 4.22 29.12 -1.06
C GLY A 210 4.68 30.52 -1.47
N THR A 211 4.83 31.41 -0.49
CA THR A 211 5.43 32.75 -0.62
C THR A 211 6.15 33.11 0.69
N ASN A 212 6.84 34.25 0.77
CA ASN A 212 7.52 34.67 2.00
C ASN A 212 6.59 34.93 3.20
N THR A 213 5.27 34.99 3.03
CA THR A 213 4.30 35.18 4.13
C THR A 213 3.29 34.04 4.26
N THR A 214 3.38 33.02 3.40
CA THR A 214 2.41 31.92 3.35
C THR A 214 3.08 30.55 3.46
N PRO A 215 3.19 29.99 4.68
CA PRO A 215 3.63 28.61 4.84
C PRO A 215 2.61 27.64 4.24
N VAL A 216 3.07 26.52 3.66
CA VAL A 216 2.21 25.60 2.89
C VAL A 216 1.24 24.82 3.79
N PHE A 217 1.71 24.41 4.96
CA PHE A 217 0.96 23.51 5.86
C PHE A 217 0.38 24.20 7.10
N TRP A 218 0.62 25.51 7.24
CA TRP A 218 0.21 26.29 8.40
C TRP A 218 -0.66 27.46 7.98
N GLY A 219 -1.71 27.74 8.75
CA GLY A 219 -2.41 29.02 8.67
C GLY A 219 -1.58 30.08 9.37
N ALA A 220 -1.43 31.26 8.76
CA ALA A 220 -0.57 32.31 9.29
C ALA A 220 -1.13 33.72 9.04
N SER A 221 -0.89 34.62 10.00
CA SER A 221 -1.19 36.05 9.88
C SER A 221 -0.11 36.87 10.59
N ASN A 222 0.36 37.95 9.96
CA ASN A 222 1.51 38.75 10.42
C ASN A 222 2.78 37.90 10.69
N VAL A 223 3.02 36.92 9.80
CA VAL A 223 4.18 36.02 9.81
C VAL A 223 5.00 36.21 8.53
N LEU A 224 6.32 36.09 8.65
CA LEU A 224 7.28 36.16 7.55
C LEU A 224 8.24 34.97 7.64
N ARG A 225 8.62 34.40 6.49
CA ARG A 225 9.73 33.46 6.40
C ARG A 225 11.01 34.18 6.78
N TYR A 226 11.71 33.66 7.79
CA TYR A 226 12.95 34.26 8.27
C TYR A 226 13.95 33.17 8.63
N ASN A 227 15.10 33.17 7.94
CA ASN A 227 16.04 32.05 7.96
C ASN A 227 15.31 30.73 7.68
N ASN A 228 15.48 29.73 8.55
CA ASN A 228 14.82 28.42 8.49
C ASN A 228 13.57 28.33 9.38
N GLY A 229 13.01 29.48 9.81
CA GLY A 229 11.87 29.51 10.72
C GLY A 229 10.75 30.44 10.26
N ALA A 230 9.71 30.52 11.08
CA ALA A 230 8.59 31.43 10.94
C ALA A 230 8.75 32.60 11.91
N LEU A 231 9.00 33.81 11.40
CA LEU A 231 9.02 35.04 12.19
C LEU A 231 7.59 35.54 12.39
N MET A 232 7.16 35.61 13.64
CA MET A 232 5.92 36.22 14.09
C MET A 232 6.16 37.68 14.52
N GLY A 233 5.23 38.57 14.16
CA GLY A 233 5.37 39.99 14.47
C GLY A 233 6.15 40.77 13.39
N ASN A 234 6.00 40.40 12.11
CA ASN A 234 6.60 41.13 10.98
C ASN A 234 6.22 42.64 10.99
N ILE A 235 5.01 42.92 11.47
CA ILE A 235 4.57 44.21 11.99
C ILE A 235 4.58 44.09 13.52
N PRO A 236 5.60 44.61 14.23
CA PRO A 236 5.79 44.37 15.66
C PRO A 236 4.71 44.90 16.59
N ASN A 237 3.84 45.81 16.11
CA ASN A 237 2.74 46.38 16.88
C ASN A 237 1.37 45.74 16.57
N GLU A 238 1.35 44.71 15.73
CA GLU A 238 0.13 43.97 15.40
C GLU A 238 0.24 42.52 15.89
N ALA A 239 -0.89 41.94 16.32
CA ALA A 239 -0.92 40.54 16.69
C ALA A 239 -0.55 39.64 15.50
N ALA A 240 0.12 38.53 15.77
CA ALA A 240 0.40 37.51 14.77
C ALA A 240 -0.13 36.15 15.22
N SER A 241 -0.49 35.30 14.26
CA SER A 241 -0.95 33.95 14.52
C SER A 241 -0.32 32.96 13.55
N LEU A 242 -0.03 31.76 14.06
CA LEU A 242 0.50 30.64 13.30
C LEU A 242 -0.13 29.35 13.83
N PHE A 243 -0.83 28.59 12.99
CA PHE A 243 -1.57 27.42 13.47
C PHE A 243 -1.69 26.28 12.47
N GLN A 244 -1.84 25.06 12.98
CA GLN A 244 -2.06 23.85 12.19
C GLN A 244 -3.01 22.91 12.93
N THR A 245 -3.98 22.36 12.19
CA THR A 245 -4.91 21.34 12.66
C THR A 245 -4.39 19.94 12.36
N VAL A 246 -4.44 19.05 13.36
CA VAL A 246 -4.10 17.63 13.27
C VAL A 246 -5.42 16.84 13.26
N ASN A 247 -5.83 16.36 12.08
CA ASN A 247 -7.14 15.73 11.85
C ASN A 247 -7.03 14.27 11.41
N ARG A 248 -8.13 13.51 11.62
CA ARG A 248 -8.27 12.06 11.36
C ARG A 248 -8.24 11.63 9.88
N GLY A 249 -7.94 12.53 8.94
CA GLY A 249 -8.16 12.31 7.50
C GLY A 249 -6.91 12.20 6.63
N GLY A 250 -5.71 12.32 7.20
CA GLY A 250 -4.47 12.24 6.41
C GLY A 250 -4.12 10.80 6.06
N ALA A 251 -3.59 10.57 4.85
CA ALA A 251 -3.10 9.27 4.35
C ALA A 251 -2.03 8.57 5.22
N ASN A 252 -1.62 9.20 6.34
CA ASN A 252 -0.55 8.73 7.23
C ASN A 252 -1.04 8.28 8.61
N ASN A 253 -2.36 8.20 8.86
CA ASN A 253 -2.92 7.66 10.12
C ASN A 253 -2.45 8.37 11.41
N ASN A 254 -2.01 9.63 11.32
CA ASN A 254 -1.54 10.45 12.45
C ASN A 254 -2.71 11.05 13.22
N ASN A 255 -3.50 10.21 13.88
CA ASN A 255 -4.71 10.62 14.58
C ASN A 255 -4.41 11.10 16.00
N ILE A 256 -5.19 12.08 16.48
CA ILE A 256 -5.28 12.34 17.92
C ILE A 256 -5.95 11.14 18.58
N VAL A 257 -5.37 10.73 19.69
CA VAL A 257 -5.74 9.56 20.45
C VAL A 257 -6.39 10.02 21.73
N PRO A 258 -7.65 9.64 21.96
CA PRO A 258 -8.35 9.92 23.21
C PRO A 258 -7.56 9.42 24.41
N THR A 259 -7.54 10.18 25.50
CA THR A 259 -6.75 9.88 26.72
C THR A 259 -5.22 9.83 26.51
N GLY A 260 -4.75 10.30 25.35
CA GLY A 260 -3.33 10.44 25.02
C GLY A 260 -2.69 11.61 25.77
N GLU A 261 -1.48 11.42 26.25
CA GLU A 261 -0.63 12.48 26.79
C GLU A 261 0.27 13.01 25.68
N TYR A 262 0.13 14.30 25.40
CA TYR A 262 0.82 15.00 24.34
C TYR A 262 1.88 15.93 24.89
N ARG A 263 2.98 16.06 24.14
CA ARG A 263 4.02 17.05 24.37
C ARG A 263 4.22 17.85 23.10
N LEU A 264 3.99 19.16 23.19
CA LEU A 264 4.31 20.13 22.16
C LEU A 264 5.60 20.85 22.58
N CYS A 265 6.62 20.77 21.74
CA CYS A 265 7.87 21.51 21.91
C CYS A 265 8.19 22.29 20.65
N PHE A 266 8.89 23.42 20.78
CA PHE A 266 9.34 24.26 19.67
C PHE A 266 10.54 25.08 20.11
N ASP A 267 11.32 25.54 19.14
CA ASP A 267 12.41 26.47 19.37
C ASP A 267 11.94 27.90 19.10
N ALA A 268 12.26 28.82 20.01
CA ALA A 268 11.94 30.23 19.88
C ALA A 268 13.17 31.12 20.11
N SER A 269 13.32 32.16 19.29
CA SER A 269 14.39 33.16 19.38
C SER A 269 13.81 34.55 19.20
N GLU A 270 14.13 35.47 20.10
CA GLU A 270 13.76 36.87 19.98
C GLU A 270 14.68 37.57 18.97
N ILE A 271 14.10 38.41 18.12
CA ILE A 271 14.83 39.34 17.25
C ILE A 271 14.62 40.75 17.81
N PRO A 272 15.52 41.22 18.70
CA PRO A 272 15.37 42.53 19.33
C PRO A 272 15.56 43.65 18.30
N GLY A 273 14.77 44.72 18.44
CA GLY A 273 14.90 45.89 17.56
C GLY A 273 14.56 45.61 16.08
N PHE A 274 13.78 44.56 15.80
CA PHE A 274 13.34 44.20 14.45
C PHE A 274 12.72 45.37 13.68
N ARG A 275 12.02 46.28 14.37
CA ARG A 275 11.74 47.62 13.86
C ARG A 275 12.01 48.69 14.92
N GLU A 276 12.66 49.77 14.50
CA GLU A 276 12.90 50.92 15.37
C GLU A 276 11.61 51.69 15.64
N VAL A 277 11.27 51.83 16.92
CA VAL A 277 10.20 52.70 17.42
C VAL A 277 10.80 53.60 18.50
N LEU A 278 10.60 54.91 18.39
CA LEU A 278 11.14 55.87 19.35
C LEU A 278 10.59 55.59 20.76
N GLY A 279 11.48 55.27 21.71
CA GLY A 279 11.10 54.90 23.08
C GLY A 279 10.49 53.51 23.22
N GLY A 280 10.54 52.67 22.18
CA GLY A 280 10.07 51.30 22.20
C GLY A 280 11.06 50.34 22.85
N THR A 281 10.54 49.20 23.29
CA THR A 281 11.30 48.12 23.95
C THR A 281 10.79 46.76 23.50
N ALA A 282 11.53 45.70 23.80
CA ALA A 282 11.07 44.32 23.67
C ALA A 282 9.89 44.07 24.62
N SER A 283 8.68 44.06 24.08
CA SER A 283 7.47 43.98 24.91
C SER A 283 6.36 43.26 24.18
N PHE A 284 6.35 41.94 24.29
CA PHE A 284 5.33 41.08 23.71
C PHE A 284 5.11 39.85 24.60
N ASN A 285 3.99 39.17 24.33
CA ASN A 285 3.70 37.83 24.83
C ASN A 285 3.60 36.87 23.66
N LEU A 286 4.34 35.77 23.71
CA LEU A 286 4.16 34.61 22.85
C LEU A 286 3.37 33.56 23.61
N THR A 287 2.21 33.18 23.09
CA THR A 287 1.34 32.15 23.65
C THR A 287 1.29 30.95 22.72
N ALA A 288 1.58 29.75 23.24
CA ALA A 288 1.37 28.49 22.53
C ALA A 288 0.18 27.75 23.14
N GLU A 289 -0.67 27.22 22.26
CA GLU A 289 -1.91 26.57 22.61
C GLU A 289 -2.00 25.21 21.91
N LEU A 290 -2.40 24.19 22.66
CA LEU A 290 -2.78 22.89 22.15
C LEU A 290 -4.23 22.63 22.55
N LEU A 291 -5.12 22.80 21.59
CA LEU A 291 -6.58 22.74 21.79
C LEU A 291 -7.13 21.45 21.19
N PHE A 292 -8.01 20.75 21.89
CA PHE A 292 -8.63 19.50 21.45
C PHE A 292 -10.11 19.70 21.12
N TYR A 293 -10.54 19.14 19.99
CA TYR A 293 -11.91 19.26 19.48
C TYR A 293 -12.57 17.89 19.37
N ASP A 294 -13.89 17.85 19.52
CA ASP A 294 -14.70 16.66 19.28
C ASP A 294 -14.94 16.41 17.78
N MET A 295 -15.66 15.34 17.44
CA MET A 295 -15.99 15.01 16.04
C MET A 295 -16.89 16.03 15.32
N PHE A 296 -17.52 16.93 16.07
CA PHE A 296 -18.41 17.97 15.55
C PHE A 296 -17.71 19.32 15.44
N GLY A 297 -16.42 19.39 15.79
CA GLY A 297 -15.62 20.62 15.76
C GLY A 297 -15.82 21.51 16.98
N ASN A 298 -16.43 21.03 18.07
CA ASN A 298 -16.54 21.78 19.31
C ASN A 298 -15.26 21.64 20.13
N LEU A 299 -14.80 22.75 20.71
CA LEU A 299 -13.65 22.75 21.63
C LEU A 299 -14.03 21.99 22.91
N VAL A 300 -13.27 20.96 23.25
CA VAL A 300 -13.48 20.15 24.46
C VAL A 300 -12.60 20.65 25.59
N THR A 301 -11.29 20.75 25.34
CA THR A 301 -10.31 21.25 26.30
C THR A 301 -9.06 21.74 25.59
N GLY A 302 -8.14 22.35 26.31
CA GLY A 302 -6.85 22.73 25.77
C GLY A 302 -5.88 23.17 26.84
N GLU A 303 -4.59 23.11 26.50
CA GLU A 303 -3.51 23.62 27.33
C GLU A 303 -2.93 24.87 26.67
N THR A 304 -2.62 25.88 27.48
CA THR A 304 -2.00 27.13 27.02
C THR A 304 -0.80 27.49 27.88
N ARG A 305 0.23 28.04 27.26
CA ARG A 305 1.39 28.57 27.97
C ARG A 305 1.88 29.83 27.29
N THR A 306 2.18 30.84 28.09
CA THR A 306 2.65 32.16 27.63
C THR A 306 4.06 32.45 28.12
N TRP A 307 4.87 33.02 27.25
CA TRP A 307 6.22 33.51 27.51
C TRP A 307 6.30 34.97 27.10
N ASN A 308 6.92 35.79 27.94
CA ASN A 308 7.22 37.18 27.56
C ASN A 308 8.63 37.28 26.93
N ALA A 309 8.96 38.46 26.41
CA ALA A 309 10.28 38.77 25.87
C ALA A 309 11.44 38.30 26.78
N GLY A 310 11.39 38.61 28.08
CA GLY A 310 12.42 38.20 29.04
C GLY A 310 12.55 36.70 29.29
N ASN A 311 11.65 35.86 28.75
CA ASN A 311 11.75 34.41 28.82
C ASN A 311 12.33 33.76 27.57
N ILE A 312 12.50 34.51 26.48
CA ILE A 312 13.01 34.04 25.20
C ILE A 312 14.40 34.68 25.02
N ALA A 313 15.39 33.91 24.59
CA ALA A 313 16.73 34.46 24.44
C ALA A 313 16.84 35.29 23.14
N ASP A 314 17.59 36.37 23.24
CA ASP A 314 17.93 37.22 22.09
C ASP A 314 18.85 36.46 21.13
N GLU A 315 18.49 36.45 19.85
CA GLU A 315 19.26 35.91 18.72
C GLU A 315 19.75 34.46 18.90
N SER A 316 19.16 33.71 19.85
CA SER A 316 19.51 32.34 20.17
C SER A 316 18.28 31.53 20.50
N PHE A 317 18.22 30.30 19.97
CA PHE A 317 17.05 29.45 20.14
C PHE A 317 16.95 28.88 21.56
N THR A 318 15.79 29.06 22.16
CA THR A 318 15.37 28.44 23.41
C THR A 318 14.30 27.39 23.12
N ASN A 319 14.49 26.18 23.62
CA ASN A 319 13.51 25.12 23.46
C ASN A 319 12.41 25.27 24.52
N LEU A 320 11.18 25.46 24.08
CA LEU A 320 10.00 25.69 24.91
C LEU A 320 9.01 24.54 24.72
N CYS A 321 8.38 24.09 25.81
CA CYS A 321 7.44 22.98 25.76
C CYS A 321 6.18 23.21 26.61
N LEU A 322 5.08 22.59 26.21
CA LEU A 322 3.87 22.39 27.00
C LEU A 322 3.37 20.95 26.86
N ASN A 323 2.73 20.44 27.91
CA ASN A 323 2.17 19.08 27.94
C ASN A 323 0.66 19.18 28.11
N ALA A 324 -0.09 18.36 27.40
CA ALA A 324 -1.55 18.32 27.51
C ALA A 324 -2.06 16.88 27.51
N VAL A 325 -3.25 16.65 28.08
CA VAL A 325 -3.92 15.35 28.02
C VAL A 325 -5.18 15.49 27.19
N ALA A 326 -5.29 14.67 26.16
CA ALA A 326 -6.48 14.63 25.31
C ALA A 326 -7.65 13.97 26.07
N PRO A 327 -8.84 14.59 26.11
CA PRO A 327 -10.03 13.99 26.71
C PRO A 327 -10.56 12.81 25.88
N GLU A 328 -11.51 12.05 26.42
CA GLU A 328 -12.07 10.85 25.76
C GLU A 328 -12.83 11.19 24.46
N GLU A 329 -13.38 12.41 24.41
CA GLU A 329 -14.13 12.94 23.28
C GLU A 329 -13.24 13.56 22.20
N ALA A 330 -11.93 13.74 22.46
CA ALA A 330 -11.01 14.38 21.51
C ALA A 330 -10.87 13.55 20.22
N ARG A 331 -10.97 14.23 19.08
CA ARG A 331 -10.81 13.65 17.74
C ARG A 331 -9.87 14.44 16.87
N GLU A 332 -9.74 15.75 17.13
CA GLU A 332 -8.83 16.65 16.42
C GLU A 332 -8.06 17.50 17.43
N ALA A 333 -6.91 18.02 17.01
CA ALA A 333 -6.16 19.00 17.79
C ALA A 333 -5.72 20.18 16.93
N LEU A 334 -5.71 21.37 17.51
CA LEU A 334 -5.14 22.59 16.94
C LEU A 334 -3.90 22.97 17.73
N VAL A 335 -2.77 23.07 17.04
CA VAL A 335 -1.59 23.77 17.56
C VAL A 335 -1.66 25.20 17.07
N ARG A 336 -1.64 26.17 17.99
CA ARG A 336 -1.66 27.60 17.68
C ARG A 336 -0.60 28.34 18.47
N PHE A 337 0.13 29.20 17.78
CA PHE A 337 0.97 30.24 18.36
C PHE A 337 0.30 31.59 18.12
N THR A 338 0.32 32.41 19.15
CA THR A 338 -0.22 33.78 19.13
C THR A 338 0.84 34.71 19.68
N PHE A 339 1.25 35.69 18.88
CA PHE A 339 2.11 36.79 19.30
C PHE A 339 1.24 38.00 19.58
N GLU A 340 1.27 38.49 20.81
CA GLU A 340 0.53 39.67 21.26
C GLU A 340 1.52 40.75 21.67
N PRO A 341 1.70 41.81 20.85
CA PRO A 341 2.57 42.90 21.22
C PRO A 341 1.91 43.83 22.24
N ASN A 342 2.68 44.29 23.21
CA ASN A 342 2.29 45.41 24.05
C ASN A 342 2.58 46.74 23.33
N ALA A 343 2.14 47.85 23.91
CA ALA A 343 2.39 49.17 23.37
C ALA A 343 3.91 49.43 23.17
N LEU A 344 4.25 49.97 22.00
CA LEU A 344 5.62 50.32 21.61
C LEU A 344 6.59 49.12 21.56
N ASN A 345 6.10 47.94 21.17
CA ASN A 345 6.95 46.79 20.95
C ASN A 345 7.86 46.99 19.71
N THR A 346 9.13 46.62 19.83
CA THR A 346 10.11 46.70 18.74
C THR A 346 10.60 45.33 18.26
N SER A 347 10.31 44.27 19.02
CA SER A 347 10.85 42.93 18.78
C SER A 347 9.89 42.04 17.98
N ALA A 348 10.46 41.04 17.32
CA ALA A 348 9.73 39.93 16.69
C ALA A 348 10.24 38.60 17.27
N VAL A 349 9.52 37.50 17.01
CA VAL A 349 9.95 36.16 17.48
C VAL A 349 10.02 35.19 16.32
N VAL A 350 11.11 34.46 16.19
CA VAL A 350 11.25 33.36 15.24
C VAL A 350 10.91 32.05 15.94
N ILE A 351 10.03 31.26 15.32
CA ILE A 351 9.67 29.91 15.76
C ILE A 351 10.22 28.90 14.75
N ASP A 352 10.79 27.81 15.25
CA ASP A 352 11.30 26.69 14.46
C ASP A 352 11.15 25.33 15.20
N ASN A 353 11.39 24.22 14.52
CA ASN A 353 11.43 22.85 15.04
C ASN A 353 10.20 22.46 15.89
N VAL A 354 9.01 22.84 15.45
CA VAL A 354 7.77 22.54 16.15
C VAL A 354 7.45 21.05 16.07
N LYS A 355 7.35 20.42 17.24
CA LYS A 355 7.09 19.00 17.39
C LYS A 355 5.93 18.74 18.33
N LEU A 356 4.87 18.11 17.81
CA LEU A 356 3.79 17.54 18.62
C LEU A 356 3.94 16.02 18.64
N GLU A 357 4.14 15.44 19.81
CA GLU A 357 4.28 13.99 19.98
C GLU A 357 3.23 13.45 20.94
N CYS A 358 2.69 12.26 20.67
CA CYS A 358 2.02 11.48 21.70
C CYS A 358 3.04 10.66 22.51
N MET A 359 3.07 10.88 23.81
CA MET A 359 4.02 10.25 24.75
C MET A 359 3.53 8.91 25.29
N ARG A 360 2.23 8.80 25.62
CA ARG A 360 1.57 7.58 26.11
C ARG A 360 0.05 7.74 26.11
N VAL A 361 -0.68 6.64 26.29
CA VAL A 361 -2.13 6.62 26.51
C VAL A 361 -2.42 6.23 27.96
N GLN A 362 -3.36 6.89 28.63
CA GLN A 362 -3.81 6.46 29.95
C GLN A 362 -4.75 5.25 29.81
N ASN A 363 -4.34 4.07 30.29
CA ASN A 363 -5.09 2.81 30.14
C ASN A 363 -6.44 2.73 30.90
N ARG A 364 -6.97 3.83 31.46
CA ARG A 364 -8.17 3.80 32.32
C ARG A 364 -9.45 3.42 31.59
N PHE A 365 -9.53 3.59 30.27
CA PHE A 365 -10.71 3.21 29.49
C PHE A 365 -10.75 1.71 29.09
N PHE A 366 -9.61 1.00 29.13
CA PHE A 366 -9.49 -0.36 28.58
C PHE A 366 -9.48 -1.49 29.64
N GLU A 367 -9.41 -1.16 30.93
CA GLU A 367 -9.55 -2.16 31.99
C GLU A 367 -10.96 -2.78 32.04
N GLN A 368 -11.99 -2.09 31.51
CA GLN A 368 -13.34 -2.66 31.41
C GLN A 368 -13.51 -3.70 30.29
N PHE A 369 -12.60 -3.79 29.32
CA PHE A 369 -12.74 -4.66 28.15
C PHE A 369 -11.72 -5.81 28.07
N THR A 370 -10.82 -5.92 29.06
CA THR A 370 -9.80 -6.99 29.12
C THR A 370 -10.02 -7.98 30.26
N GLN A 371 -11.11 -7.83 31.03
CA GLN A 371 -11.61 -8.86 31.94
C GLN A 371 -12.97 -9.37 31.44
N GLY A 372 -12.93 -10.31 30.50
CA GLY A 372 -14.10 -11.03 29.97
C GLY A 372 -13.67 -12.35 29.39
#